data_AF-A0A831XJI9-F1
#
_entry.id   AF-A0A831XJI9-F1
#
_cell.length_a   1.000
_cell.length_b   1.000
_cell.length_c   1.000
_cell.angle_alpha   90.00
_cell.angle_beta   90.00
_cell.angle_gamma   90.00
#
_symmetry.space_group_name_H-M   'P 1'
#
loop_
_entity.id
_entity.type
_entity.pdbx_description
1 polymer ?
#
loop_
_entity_poly.entity_id
_entity_poly.type
_entity_poly.pdbx_seq_one_letter_code
_entity_poly.pdbx_strand_id
1 'polypeptide(L)'
;MAVLFVADVHLDAGPAGRERMADFVAFLRRIDSSSVNRLVLLGDLFDFWFEYHHVIFSGYFEVLRAFAELRDQGMAFDLLCGNHDFWAGRFLENELGFKIHRGAAKVELGGLNVLMMHGDGLNPRDWGYRAYKRIARARWAIALFRLLHPDRAMALARGVSRSSRRLTLPADESASGETLALRAFAKDALAKGDADVVILGHAHYPLREEHPTPKGTGLYINAGDWLSHHSYVLWDGEDFHLHVADEHSGA
;
A
#
# COMPACT_ATOMS: atom_id res chain seq x y z
N MET A 1 2.59 -12.25 18.73
CA MET A 1 2.22 -10.85 18.43
C MET A 1 1.94 -10.81 16.95
N ALA A 2 0.82 -10.22 16.54
CA ALA A 2 0.34 -10.27 15.16
C ALA A 2 0.85 -9.08 14.32
N VAL A 3 0.89 -9.27 13.00
CA VAL A 3 1.25 -8.25 12.01
C VAL A 3 0.11 -8.08 11.02
N LEU A 4 -0.30 -6.84 10.79
CA LEU A 4 -1.37 -6.49 9.85
C LEU A 4 -0.78 -5.89 8.59
N PHE A 5 -1.23 -6.35 7.42
CA PHE A 5 -0.83 -5.80 6.12
C PHE A 5 -2.06 -5.22 5.42
N VAL A 6 -1.94 -4.00 4.92
CA VAL A 6 -2.99 -3.30 4.17
C VAL A 6 -2.36 -2.64 2.95
N ALA A 7 -3.07 -2.64 1.82
CA ALA A 7 -2.60 -2.03 0.58
C ALA A 7 -3.70 -1.15 -0.04
N ASP A 8 -3.29 -0.25 -0.95
CA ASP A 8 -4.19 0.40 -1.91
C ASP A 8 -5.42 1.06 -1.24
N VAL A 9 -5.15 1.89 -0.22
CA VAL A 9 -6.21 2.57 0.55
C VAL A 9 -6.74 3.81 -0.17
N HIS A 10 -5.87 4.51 -0.91
CA HIS A 10 -6.22 5.63 -1.76
C HIS A 10 -7.01 6.74 -1.05
N LEU A 11 -6.53 7.17 0.11
CA LEU A 11 -7.17 8.25 0.87
C LEU A 11 -7.11 9.57 0.09
N ASP A 12 -8.27 10.14 -0.27
CA ASP A 12 -8.39 11.45 -0.93
C ASP A 12 -8.58 12.55 0.13
N ALA A 13 -7.70 13.55 0.14
CA ALA A 13 -7.79 14.73 1.01
C ALA A 13 -8.94 15.68 0.63
N GLY A 14 -9.58 15.49 -0.51
CA GLY A 14 -10.71 16.27 -0.97
C GLY A 14 -12.06 15.86 -0.35
N PRO A 15 -13.13 16.64 -0.59
CA PRO A 15 -14.46 16.33 -0.06
C PRO A 15 -15.00 14.95 -0.46
N ALA A 16 -14.62 14.44 -1.63
CA ALA A 16 -15.06 13.14 -2.14
C ALA A 16 -14.45 11.95 -1.37
N GLY A 17 -13.34 12.15 -0.65
CA GLY A 17 -12.68 11.10 0.13
C GLY A 17 -13.13 11.01 1.58
N ARG A 18 -14.03 11.89 2.05
CA ARG A 18 -14.35 12.04 3.48
C ARG A 18 -14.91 10.75 4.10
N GLU A 19 -15.82 10.08 3.43
CA GLU A 19 -16.43 8.83 3.92
C GLU A 19 -15.36 7.74 4.07
N ARG A 20 -14.62 7.47 2.99
CA ARG A 20 -13.50 6.53 2.99
C ARG A 20 -12.44 6.85 4.06
N MET A 21 -12.13 8.12 4.25
CA MET A 21 -11.23 8.58 5.32
C MET A 21 -11.76 8.19 6.70
N ALA A 22 -13.06 8.43 6.95
CA ALA A 22 -13.70 8.09 8.21
C ALA A 22 -13.72 6.57 8.43
N ASP A 23 -14.02 5.78 7.39
CA ASP A 23 -14.06 4.32 7.46
C ASP A 23 -12.69 3.73 7.79
N PHE A 24 -11.64 4.19 7.10
CA PHE A 24 -10.29 3.74 7.37
C PHE A 24 -9.79 4.19 8.75
N VAL A 25 -10.12 5.41 9.18
CA VAL A 25 -9.81 5.88 10.54
C VAL A 25 -10.53 5.03 11.59
N ALA A 26 -11.79 4.66 11.34
CA ALA A 26 -12.53 3.78 12.24
C ALA A 26 -11.89 2.39 12.31
N PHE A 27 -11.43 1.85 11.17
CA PHE A 27 -10.65 0.61 11.13
C PHE A 27 -9.36 0.72 11.95
N LEU A 28 -8.54 1.74 11.73
CA LEU A 28 -7.30 1.96 12.49
C LEU A 28 -7.56 2.01 14.01
N ARG A 29 -8.62 2.70 14.42
CA ARG A 29 -9.00 2.81 15.84
C ARG A 29 -9.57 1.54 16.46
N ARG A 30 -10.00 0.57 15.64
CA ARG A 30 -10.44 -0.76 16.11
C ARG A 30 -9.28 -1.74 16.29
N ILE A 31 -8.08 -1.40 15.79
CA ILE A 31 -6.91 -2.26 15.96
C ILE A 31 -6.54 -2.28 17.45
N ASP A 32 -6.57 -3.47 18.03
CA ASP A 32 -6.05 -3.70 19.38
C ASP A 32 -4.53 -3.80 19.32
N SER A 33 -3.86 -2.73 19.74
CA SER A 33 -2.39 -2.63 19.79
C SER A 33 -1.73 -3.60 20.78
N SER A 34 -2.49 -4.21 21.68
CA SER A 34 -1.97 -5.28 22.54
C SER A 34 -1.85 -6.63 21.81
N SER A 35 -2.63 -6.82 20.74
CA SER A 35 -2.67 -8.04 19.93
C SER A 35 -1.85 -7.91 18.63
N VAL A 36 -2.00 -6.76 17.95
CA VAL A 36 -1.28 -6.40 16.73
C VAL A 36 -0.26 -5.32 17.07
N ASN A 37 1.02 -5.59 16.85
CA ASN A 37 2.09 -4.65 17.22
C ASN A 37 2.77 -3.99 16.01
N ARG A 38 2.41 -4.41 14.78
CA ARG A 38 2.96 -3.85 13.55
C ARG A 38 1.89 -3.77 12.47
N LEU A 39 1.85 -2.63 11.80
CA LEU A 39 1.05 -2.36 10.62
C LEU A 39 1.99 -2.10 9.43
N VAL A 40 1.87 -2.93 8.41
CA VAL A 40 2.60 -2.84 7.15
C VAL A 40 1.65 -2.31 6.07
N LEU A 41 1.98 -1.15 5.51
CA LEU A 41 1.24 -0.51 4.42
C LEU A 41 1.97 -0.76 3.10
N LEU A 42 1.39 -1.57 2.23
CA LEU A 42 1.95 -2.02 0.95
C LEU A 42 1.66 -1.01 -0.17
N GLY A 43 1.89 0.28 0.11
CA GLY A 43 1.80 1.36 -0.86
C GLY A 43 0.38 1.86 -1.09
N ASP A 44 0.31 2.99 -1.80
CA ASP A 44 -0.91 3.68 -2.17
C ASP A 44 -1.86 3.92 -0.98
N LEU A 45 -1.28 4.29 0.17
CA LEU A 45 -2.05 4.69 1.35
C LEU A 45 -2.86 5.96 1.06
N PHE A 46 -2.23 6.91 0.37
CA PHE A 46 -2.85 8.17 -0.02
C PHE A 46 -3.12 8.16 -1.51
N ASP A 47 -4.22 8.79 -1.92
CA ASP A 47 -4.50 9.06 -3.32
C ASP A 47 -3.50 10.06 -3.93
N PHE A 48 -2.81 10.82 -3.08
CA PHE A 48 -1.63 11.59 -3.42
C PHE A 48 -0.91 12.04 -2.15
N TRP A 49 0.38 11.71 -2.03
CA TRP A 49 1.21 12.21 -0.94
C TRP A 49 2.47 12.90 -1.44
N PHE A 50 2.70 14.13 -1.00
CA PHE A 50 3.94 14.86 -1.27
C PHE A 50 4.37 15.66 -0.06
N GLU A 51 5.59 15.45 0.40
CA GLU A 51 6.14 16.18 1.54
C GLU A 51 6.80 17.49 1.12
N TYR A 52 6.10 18.58 1.45
CA TYR A 52 6.70 19.89 1.55
C TYR A 52 7.47 20.03 2.88
N HIS A 53 8.33 21.04 2.97
CA HIS A 53 9.14 21.25 4.17
C HIS A 53 8.35 21.76 5.38
N HIS A 54 7.23 22.45 5.15
CA HIS A 54 6.52 23.20 6.19
C HIS A 54 5.00 23.02 6.17
N VAL A 55 4.47 22.26 5.21
CA VAL A 55 3.02 22.13 5.01
C VAL A 55 2.67 20.68 4.73
N ILE A 56 1.56 20.27 5.30
CA ILE A 56 0.89 19.00 5.03
C ILE A 56 -0.51 19.31 4.53
N PHE A 57 -1.10 18.40 3.76
CA PHE A 57 -2.46 18.58 3.27
C PHE A 57 -3.45 18.34 4.42
N SER A 58 -4.19 19.39 4.79
CA SER A 58 -5.12 19.35 5.94
C SER A 58 -6.24 18.31 5.81
N GLY A 59 -6.59 17.90 4.59
CA GLY A 59 -7.56 16.83 4.37
C GLY A 59 -7.14 15.47 4.92
N TYR A 60 -5.84 15.26 5.19
CA TYR A 60 -5.33 14.05 5.83
C TYR A 60 -5.28 14.12 7.35
N PHE A 61 -5.71 15.22 7.96
CA PHE A 61 -5.53 15.46 9.40
C PHE A 61 -6.05 14.30 10.28
N GLU A 62 -7.27 13.83 10.04
CA GLU A 62 -7.88 12.78 10.87
C GLU A 62 -7.13 11.43 10.79
N VAL A 63 -6.65 11.03 9.60
CA VAL A 63 -5.90 9.78 9.47
C VAL A 63 -4.49 9.90 10.05
N LEU A 64 -3.82 11.05 9.87
CA LEU A 64 -2.51 11.28 10.47
C LEU A 64 -2.61 11.27 12.00
N ARG A 65 -3.69 11.82 12.55
CA ARG A 65 -3.99 11.73 13.98
C ARG A 65 -4.21 10.29 14.43
N ALA A 66 -4.97 9.47 13.68
CA ALA A 66 -5.19 8.07 14.02
C ALA A 66 -3.87 7.26 14.03
N PHE A 67 -2.97 7.51 13.08
CA PHE A 67 -1.63 6.92 13.11
C PHE A 67 -0.80 7.39 14.30
N ALA A 68 -0.88 8.67 14.68
CA ALA A 68 -0.20 9.17 15.88
C ALA A 68 -0.74 8.51 17.16
N GLU A 69 -2.06 8.32 17.26
CA GLU A 69 -2.71 7.62 18.37
C GLU A 69 -2.19 6.17 18.49
N LEU A 70 -2.07 5.45 17.36
CA LEU A 70 -1.52 4.08 17.34
C LEU A 70 0.00 4.05 17.64
N ARG A 71 0.77 5.01 17.14
CA ARG A 71 2.20 5.17 17.46
C ARG A 71 2.40 5.30 18.96
N ASP A 72 1.60 6.13 19.61
CA ASP A 72 1.70 6.40 21.05
C ASP A 72 1.34 5.15 21.89
N GLN A 73 0.61 4.21 21.30
CA GLN A 73 0.34 2.88 21.87
C GLN A 73 1.46 1.86 21.59
N GLY A 74 2.53 2.25 20.90
CA GLY A 74 3.68 1.39 20.60
C GLY A 74 3.57 0.60 19.29
N MET A 75 2.59 0.91 18.42
CA MET A 75 2.47 0.29 17.10
C MET A 75 3.67 0.66 16.21
N ALA A 76 4.30 -0.34 15.59
CA ALA A 76 5.30 -0.14 14.56
C ALA A 76 4.66 0.01 13.19
N PHE A 77 5.18 0.91 12.35
CA PHE A 77 4.71 1.10 10.98
C PHE A 77 5.81 0.85 9.96
N ASP A 78 5.51 0.05 8.94
CA ASP A 78 6.31 -0.07 7.73
C ASP A 78 5.46 0.46 6.55
N LEU A 79 5.98 1.41 5.77
CA LEU A 79 5.34 1.86 4.52
C LEU A 79 6.22 1.48 3.33
N LEU A 80 5.72 0.60 2.47
CA LEU A 80 6.35 0.27 1.21
C LEU A 80 5.75 1.16 0.13
N CYS A 81 6.45 2.24 -0.23
CA CYS A 81 5.92 3.24 -1.16
C CYS A 81 5.39 2.62 -2.47
N GLY A 82 4.17 2.99 -2.82
CA GLY A 82 3.56 2.75 -4.11
C GLY A 82 3.67 3.95 -5.06
N ASN A 83 2.78 3.97 -6.05
CA ASN A 83 2.78 4.97 -7.11
C ASN A 83 2.09 6.28 -6.77
N HIS A 84 1.39 6.39 -5.64
CA HIS A 84 0.80 7.65 -5.16
C HIS A 84 1.55 8.29 -3.98
N ASP A 85 2.45 7.55 -3.33
CA ASP A 85 3.11 7.97 -2.09
C ASP A 85 4.65 7.78 -2.09
N PHE A 86 5.27 7.65 -3.27
CA PHE A 86 6.74 7.57 -3.41
C PHE A 86 7.52 8.79 -2.93
N TRP A 87 6.85 9.90 -2.62
CA TRP A 87 7.44 11.10 -2.01
C TRP A 87 7.31 11.13 -0.48
N ALA A 88 6.83 10.05 0.13
CA ALA A 88 6.88 9.86 1.58
C ALA A 88 8.33 10.00 2.11
N GLY A 89 8.45 10.62 3.28
CA GLY A 89 9.75 10.94 3.84
C GLY A 89 9.68 11.40 5.29
N ARG A 90 10.34 12.54 5.53
CA ARG A 90 10.65 13.08 6.85
C ARG A 90 9.43 13.21 7.77
N PHE A 91 8.29 13.66 7.27
CA PHE A 91 7.12 13.84 8.13
C PHE A 91 6.61 12.48 8.63
N LEU A 92 6.37 11.52 7.73
CA LEU A 92 5.91 10.20 8.16
C LEU A 92 6.98 9.47 9.01
N GLU A 93 8.26 9.59 8.67
CA GLU A 93 9.36 8.98 9.42
C GLU A 93 9.50 9.57 10.83
N ASN A 94 9.62 10.90 10.94
CA ASN A 94 9.97 11.54 12.20
C ASN A 94 8.76 11.85 13.07
N GLU A 95 7.67 12.30 12.47
CA GLU A 95 6.48 12.74 13.20
C GLU A 95 5.51 11.58 13.46
N LEU A 96 5.53 10.51 12.65
CA LEU A 96 4.64 9.35 12.85
C LEU A 96 5.37 8.03 13.10
N GLY A 97 6.70 8.00 12.99
CA GLY A 97 7.49 6.80 13.31
C GLY A 97 7.47 5.72 12.22
N PHE A 98 7.12 6.08 10.97
CA PHE A 98 7.11 5.13 9.87
C PHE A 98 8.51 4.72 9.44
N LYS A 99 8.71 3.43 9.21
CA LYS A 99 9.85 2.92 8.43
C LYS A 99 9.48 2.89 6.95
N ILE A 100 10.08 3.77 6.15
CA ILE A 100 9.76 3.89 4.73
C ILE A 100 10.69 3.00 3.87
N HIS A 101 10.08 2.17 3.04
CA HIS A 101 10.74 1.33 2.04
C HIS A 101 10.40 1.83 0.64
N ARG A 102 11.40 2.21 -0.15
CA ARG A 102 11.21 2.75 -1.52
C ARG A 102 11.24 1.70 -2.62
N GLY A 103 11.06 0.43 -2.23
CA GLY A 103 11.14 -0.77 -3.03
C GLY A 103 10.84 -2.00 -2.17
N ALA A 104 11.30 -3.17 -2.61
CA ALA A 104 11.11 -4.42 -1.90
C ALA A 104 11.76 -4.43 -0.51
N ALA A 105 11.06 -5.02 0.45
CA ALA A 105 11.56 -5.29 1.78
C ALA A 105 11.44 -6.80 2.08
N LYS A 106 12.40 -7.32 2.83
CA LYS A 106 12.36 -8.69 3.37
C LYS A 106 12.31 -8.61 4.89
N VAL A 107 11.40 -9.37 5.49
CA VAL A 107 11.27 -9.51 6.94
C VAL A 107 11.16 -10.99 7.29
N GLU A 108 11.52 -11.33 8.52
CA GLU A 108 11.32 -12.68 9.05
C GLU A 108 10.12 -12.66 10.00
N LEU A 109 9.14 -13.53 9.75
CA LEU A 109 7.96 -13.72 10.59
C LEU A 109 7.78 -15.21 10.87
N GLY A 110 7.84 -15.62 12.14
CA GLY A 110 7.70 -17.04 12.52
C GLY A 110 8.76 -17.96 11.89
N GLY A 111 9.95 -17.45 11.58
CA GLY A 111 11.00 -18.19 10.86
C GLY A 111 10.81 -18.27 9.33
N LEU A 112 9.75 -17.66 8.79
CA LEU A 112 9.50 -17.55 7.35
C LEU A 112 10.09 -16.25 6.81
N ASN A 113 10.77 -16.34 5.66
CA ASN A 113 11.24 -15.17 4.93
C ASN A 113 10.09 -14.59 4.11
N VAL A 114 9.63 -13.40 4.48
CA VAL A 114 8.53 -12.69 3.82
C VAL A 114 9.10 -11.59 2.94
N LEU A 115 8.88 -11.70 1.63
CA LEU A 115 9.16 -10.64 0.65
C LEU A 115 7.90 -9.81 0.46
N MET A 116 8.02 -8.50 0.67
CA MET A 116 6.91 -7.56 0.53
C MET A 116 7.30 -6.37 -0.34
N MET A 117 6.36 -5.92 -1.18
CA MET A 117 6.44 -4.68 -1.96
C MET A 117 5.05 -4.28 -2.42
N HIS A 118 4.90 -3.03 -2.87
CA HIS A 118 3.64 -2.59 -3.48
C HIS A 118 3.33 -3.36 -4.79
N GLY A 119 4.27 -3.37 -5.76
CA GLY A 119 4.15 -4.17 -6.99
C GLY A 119 4.16 -3.33 -8.29
N ASP A 120 4.06 -2.01 -8.17
CA ASP A 120 4.02 -1.09 -9.30
C ASP A 120 5.27 -1.16 -10.20
N GLY A 121 5.04 -1.31 -11.50
CA GLY A 121 6.09 -1.40 -12.52
C GLY A 121 6.74 -2.78 -12.65
N LEU A 122 6.19 -3.82 -11.99
CA LEU A 122 6.50 -5.22 -12.31
C LEU A 122 5.93 -5.65 -13.66
N ASN A 123 4.82 -5.05 -14.11
CA ASN A 123 4.29 -5.30 -15.45
C ASN A 123 5.25 -4.74 -16.52
N PRO A 124 5.90 -5.61 -17.33
CA PRO A 124 6.85 -5.16 -18.33
C PRO A 124 6.17 -4.42 -19.50
N ARG A 125 4.85 -4.57 -19.67
CA ARG A 125 4.09 -3.94 -20.74
C ARG A 125 3.71 -2.50 -20.44
N ASP A 126 3.80 -2.07 -19.17
CA ASP A 126 3.50 -0.68 -18.80
C ASP A 126 4.71 0.25 -18.94
N TRP A 127 5.10 0.48 -20.20
CA TRP A 127 6.22 1.35 -20.54
C TRP A 127 5.95 2.82 -20.16
N GLY A 128 4.68 3.25 -20.24
CA GLY A 128 4.25 4.61 -19.94
C GLY A 128 4.42 4.92 -18.46
N TYR A 129 3.90 4.04 -17.60
CA TYR A 129 4.07 4.17 -16.16
C TYR A 129 5.54 4.11 -15.74
N ARG A 130 6.33 3.18 -16.30
CA ARG A 130 7.76 3.07 -15.97
C ARG A 130 8.55 4.32 -16.35
N ALA A 131 8.23 4.97 -17.47
CA ALA A 131 8.82 6.25 -17.86
C ALA A 131 8.39 7.38 -16.92
N TYR A 132 7.10 7.46 -16.60
CA TYR A 132 6.55 8.41 -15.63
C TYR A 132 7.21 8.27 -14.25
N LYS A 133 7.26 7.06 -13.69
CA LYS A 133 7.90 6.74 -12.41
C LYS A 133 9.34 7.25 -12.36
N ARG A 134 10.10 7.10 -13.45
CA ARG A 134 11.48 7.60 -13.55
C ARG A 134 11.56 9.12 -13.49
N ILE A 135 10.67 9.82 -14.20
CA ILE A 135 10.62 11.29 -14.23
C ILE A 135 10.15 11.82 -12.87
N ALA A 136 9.06 11.30 -12.33
CA ALA A 136 8.45 11.79 -11.11
C ALA A 136 9.35 11.61 -9.87
N ARG A 137 10.21 10.60 -9.88
CA ARG A 137 11.22 10.35 -8.84
C ARG A 137 12.53 11.11 -9.05
N ALA A 138 12.70 11.82 -10.18
CA ALA A 138 13.93 12.56 -10.44
C ALA A 138 14.05 13.76 -9.50
N ARG A 139 15.25 14.00 -8.96
CA ARG A 139 15.49 15.09 -7.98
C ARG A 139 15.06 16.46 -8.50
N TRP A 140 15.29 16.74 -9.78
CA TRP A 140 14.88 17.99 -10.43
C TRP A 140 13.36 18.11 -10.55
N ALA A 141 12.65 17.01 -10.83
CA ALA A 141 11.20 17.00 -10.93
C ALA A 141 10.55 17.23 -9.57
N ILE A 142 11.07 16.58 -8.53
CA ILE A 142 10.66 16.78 -7.14
C ILE A 142 10.92 18.24 -6.72
N ALA A 143 12.08 18.80 -7.06
CA ALA A 143 12.41 20.19 -6.75
C ALA A 143 11.46 21.17 -7.45
N LEU A 144 11.16 20.94 -8.73
CA LEU A 144 10.22 21.76 -9.49
C LEU A 144 8.79 21.65 -8.94
N PHE A 145 8.34 20.43 -8.64
CA PHE A 145 7.01 20.19 -8.08
C PHE A 145 6.85 20.88 -6.72
N ARG A 146 7.90 20.90 -5.89
CA ARG A 146 7.90 21.59 -4.59
C ARG A 146 7.69 23.11 -4.71
N LEU A 147 7.98 23.73 -5.85
CA LEU A 147 7.69 25.15 -6.09
C LEU A 147 6.21 25.43 -6.33
N LEU A 148 5.41 24.41 -6.65
CA LEU A 148 3.97 24.56 -6.79
C LEU A 148 3.34 24.79 -5.42
N HIS A 149 2.48 25.80 -5.34
CA HIS A 149 1.64 26.03 -4.18
C HIS A 149 0.88 24.74 -3.81
N PRO A 150 0.83 24.32 -2.54
CA PRO A 150 0.22 23.06 -2.11
C PRO A 150 -1.19 22.85 -2.67
N ASP A 151 -2.05 23.86 -2.64
CA ASP A 151 -3.41 23.76 -3.21
C ASP A 151 -3.43 23.43 -4.70
N ARG A 152 -2.46 23.98 -5.46
CA ARG A 152 -2.33 23.71 -6.90
C ARG A 152 -1.78 22.32 -7.15
N ALA A 153 -0.80 21.89 -6.36
CA ALA A 153 -0.28 20.53 -6.42
C ALA A 153 -1.37 19.49 -6.13
N MET A 154 -2.16 19.70 -5.08
CA MET A 154 -3.30 18.84 -4.74
C MET A 154 -4.39 18.86 -5.82
N ALA A 155 -4.68 20.02 -6.41
CA ALA A 155 -5.61 20.10 -7.54
C ALA A 155 -5.11 19.31 -8.77
N LEU A 156 -3.83 19.46 -9.11
CA LEU A 156 -3.19 18.73 -10.21
C LEU A 156 -3.21 17.22 -9.97
N ALA A 157 -2.78 16.78 -8.79
CA ALA A 157 -2.72 15.37 -8.43
C ALA A 157 -4.09 14.69 -8.47
N ARG A 158 -5.13 15.34 -7.94
CA ARG A 158 -6.52 14.84 -8.03
C ARG A 158 -7.00 14.75 -9.48
N GLY A 159 -6.60 15.68 -10.34
CA GLY A 159 -6.88 15.61 -11.78
C GLY A 159 -6.26 14.39 -12.45
N VAL A 160 -5.00 14.09 -12.12
CA VAL A 160 -4.27 12.93 -12.64
C VAL A 160 -4.87 11.62 -12.13
N SER A 161 -5.10 11.49 -10.81
CA SER A 161 -5.65 10.29 -10.19
C SER A 161 -7.06 9.93 -10.71
N ARG A 162 -7.92 10.94 -10.95
CA ARG A 162 -9.25 10.71 -11.57
C ARG A 162 -9.15 10.21 -13.00
N SER A 163 -8.16 10.68 -13.74
CA SER A 163 -7.95 10.29 -15.14
C SER A 163 -7.40 8.87 -15.23
N SER A 164 -6.46 8.49 -14.35
CA SER A 164 -5.88 7.14 -14.34
C SER A 164 -6.93 6.07 -14.03
N ARG A 165 -7.73 6.24 -12.98
CA ARG A 165 -8.78 5.28 -12.59
C ARG A 165 -9.83 5.04 -13.68
N ARG A 166 -10.20 6.08 -14.45
CA ARG A 166 -11.13 5.93 -15.57
C ARG A 166 -10.58 5.07 -16.71
N LEU A 167 -9.26 4.96 -16.82
CA LEU A 167 -8.58 4.22 -17.88
C LEU A 167 -8.25 2.77 -17.49
N THR A 168 -8.41 2.39 -16.21
CA THR A 168 -7.85 1.16 -15.62
C THR A 168 -8.87 0.25 -14.96
N LEU A 169 -10.17 0.34 -15.26
CA LEU A 169 -11.16 -0.64 -14.79
C LEU A 169 -11.29 -1.79 -15.80
N PRO A 170 -10.55 -2.92 -15.64
CA PRO A 170 -10.79 -4.10 -16.44
C PRO A 170 -12.17 -4.69 -16.13
N ALA A 171 -12.76 -5.40 -17.10
CA ALA A 171 -14.00 -6.13 -16.89
C ALA A 171 -13.83 -7.31 -15.91
N ASP A 172 -12.59 -7.77 -15.70
CA ASP A 172 -12.19 -8.81 -14.74
C ASP A 172 -10.79 -8.48 -14.19
N GLU A 173 -10.73 -8.09 -12.92
CA GLU A 173 -9.49 -7.72 -12.23
C GLU A 173 -8.54 -8.93 -12.06
N SER A 174 -9.08 -10.14 -11.94
CA SER A 174 -8.31 -11.37 -11.77
C SER A 174 -7.47 -11.73 -13.01
N ALA A 175 -7.93 -11.30 -14.18
CA ALA A 175 -7.28 -11.50 -15.48
C ALA A 175 -6.53 -10.25 -15.98
N SER A 176 -6.42 -9.21 -15.15
CA SER A 176 -5.73 -7.97 -15.54
C SER A 176 -4.24 -8.20 -15.82
N GLY A 177 -3.66 -7.33 -16.67
CA GLY A 177 -2.23 -7.39 -16.97
C GLY A 177 -1.34 -7.21 -15.74
N GLU A 178 -1.78 -6.41 -14.77
CA GLU A 178 -1.10 -6.23 -13.49
C GLU A 178 -1.17 -7.49 -12.64
N THR A 179 -2.36 -8.06 -12.44
CA THR A 179 -2.55 -9.29 -11.65
C THR A 179 -1.69 -10.44 -12.19
N LEU A 180 -1.65 -10.62 -13.52
CA LEU A 180 -0.83 -11.65 -14.16
C LEU A 180 0.67 -11.39 -13.98
N ALA A 181 1.12 -10.14 -14.08
CA ALA A 181 2.53 -9.79 -13.90
C ALA A 181 2.99 -10.00 -12.44
N LEU A 182 2.17 -9.61 -11.47
CA LEU A 182 2.45 -9.79 -10.04
C LEU A 182 2.47 -11.27 -9.65
N ARG A 183 1.51 -12.06 -10.14
CA ARG A 183 1.50 -13.53 -9.96
C ARG A 183 2.76 -14.17 -10.54
N ALA A 184 3.17 -13.77 -11.74
CA ALA A 184 4.38 -14.28 -12.38
C ALA A 184 5.63 -13.94 -11.57
N PHE A 185 5.74 -12.71 -11.07
CA PHE A 185 6.83 -12.28 -10.21
C PHE A 185 6.89 -13.08 -8.91
N ALA A 186 5.76 -13.23 -8.21
CA ALA A 186 5.70 -13.97 -6.96
C ALA A 186 6.07 -15.45 -7.15
N LYS A 187 5.55 -16.08 -8.20
CA LYS A 187 5.88 -17.46 -8.56
C LYS A 187 7.37 -17.64 -8.84
N ASP A 188 8.00 -16.70 -9.56
CA ASP A 188 9.43 -16.74 -9.84
C ASP A 188 10.28 -16.59 -8.57
N ALA A 189 9.93 -15.66 -7.68
CA ALA A 189 10.62 -15.47 -6.39
C ALA A 189 10.51 -16.72 -5.49
N LEU A 190 9.32 -17.32 -5.40
CA LEU A 190 9.08 -18.55 -4.65
C LEU A 190 9.85 -19.74 -5.24
N ALA A 191 9.81 -19.92 -6.57
CA ALA A 191 10.51 -21.01 -7.25
C ALA A 191 12.04 -20.93 -7.11
N LYS A 192 12.60 -19.72 -7.01
CA LYS A 192 14.03 -19.49 -6.74
C LYS A 192 14.42 -19.69 -5.29
N GLY A 193 13.45 -19.76 -4.37
CA GLY A 193 13.69 -19.79 -2.93
C GLY A 193 14.13 -18.44 -2.37
N ASP A 194 13.80 -17.33 -3.05
CA ASP A 194 14.13 -15.97 -2.60
C ASP A 194 13.31 -15.54 -1.37
N ALA A 195 12.15 -16.19 -1.16
CA ALA A 195 11.25 -16.01 -0.04
C ALA A 195 10.41 -17.27 0.19
N ASP A 196 9.88 -17.43 1.39
CA ASP A 196 8.90 -18.45 1.74
C ASP A 196 7.46 -17.91 1.55
N VAL A 197 7.29 -16.59 1.72
CA VAL A 197 6.03 -15.85 1.50
C VAL A 197 6.29 -14.59 0.68
N VAL A 198 5.41 -14.29 -0.30
CA VAL A 198 5.42 -13.04 -1.07
C VAL A 198 4.10 -12.31 -0.87
N ILE A 199 4.12 -11.07 -0.38
CA ILE A 199 2.93 -10.24 -0.16
C ILE A 199 3.02 -8.97 -1.01
N LEU A 200 2.05 -8.77 -1.90
CA LEU A 200 1.98 -7.63 -2.83
C LEU A 200 0.66 -6.86 -2.67
N GLY A 201 0.61 -5.64 -3.20
CA GLY A 201 -0.62 -4.84 -3.41
C GLY A 201 -0.83 -4.58 -4.90
N HIS A 202 -1.18 -3.33 -5.25
CA HIS A 202 -1.23 -2.72 -6.58
C HIS A 202 -2.26 -3.28 -7.58
N ALA A 203 -2.56 -4.57 -7.55
CA ALA A 203 -3.52 -5.17 -8.49
C ALA A 203 -4.98 -4.95 -8.10
N HIS A 204 -5.25 -4.40 -6.90
CA HIS A 204 -6.60 -4.22 -6.35
C HIS A 204 -7.44 -5.51 -6.28
N TYR A 205 -6.80 -6.67 -6.36
CA TYR A 205 -7.49 -7.95 -6.39
C TYR A 205 -6.99 -8.84 -5.25
N PRO A 206 -7.77 -9.04 -4.17
CA PRO A 206 -7.37 -9.88 -3.06
C PRO A 206 -7.25 -11.33 -3.55
N LEU A 207 -6.07 -11.91 -3.36
CA LEU A 207 -5.75 -13.24 -3.87
C LEU A 207 -4.77 -13.95 -2.94
N ARG A 208 -5.03 -15.21 -2.62
CA ARG A 208 -4.13 -16.10 -1.87
C ARG A 208 -3.89 -17.37 -2.67
N GLU A 209 -2.63 -17.65 -3.00
CA GLU A 209 -2.24 -18.83 -3.78
C GLU A 209 -1.00 -19.49 -3.20
N GLU A 210 -0.99 -20.82 -3.26
CA GLU A 210 0.18 -21.63 -2.92
C GLU A 210 0.94 -22.01 -4.18
N HIS A 211 2.27 -21.92 -4.12
CA HIS A 211 3.16 -22.27 -5.23
C HIS A 211 4.31 -23.15 -4.74
N PRO A 212 4.84 -24.07 -5.58
CA PRO A 212 6.00 -24.88 -5.21
C PRO A 212 7.26 -24.02 -4.97
N THR A 213 8.05 -24.39 -3.97
CA THR A 213 9.38 -23.84 -3.66
C THR A 213 10.40 -24.97 -3.53
N PRO A 214 11.72 -24.68 -3.54
CA PRO A 214 12.74 -25.70 -3.25
C PRO A 214 12.61 -26.36 -1.88
N LYS A 215 11.89 -25.73 -0.94
CA LYS A 215 11.69 -26.21 0.44
C LYS A 215 10.31 -26.83 0.68
N GLY A 216 9.44 -26.90 -0.33
CA GLY A 216 8.07 -27.39 -0.20
C GLY A 216 7.07 -26.47 -0.91
N THR A 217 6.19 -25.85 -0.13
CA THR A 217 5.16 -24.94 -0.63
C THR A 217 5.41 -23.54 -0.05
N GLY A 218 5.33 -22.53 -0.90
CA GLY A 218 5.38 -21.12 -0.52
C GLY A 218 4.06 -20.43 -0.80
N LEU A 219 3.88 -19.26 -0.21
CA LEU A 219 2.62 -18.53 -0.23
C LEU A 219 2.77 -17.22 -0.99
N TYR A 220 1.87 -16.97 -1.94
CA TYR A 220 1.68 -15.66 -2.56
C TYR A 220 0.36 -15.07 -2.10
N ILE A 221 0.40 -13.84 -1.60
CA ILE A 221 -0.80 -13.07 -1.27
C ILE A 221 -0.75 -11.72 -2.00
N ASN A 222 -1.81 -11.39 -2.72
CA ASN A 222 -2.14 -10.01 -3.03
C ASN A 222 -3.13 -9.51 -1.96
N ALA A 223 -2.79 -8.43 -1.29
CA ALA A 223 -3.60 -7.88 -0.20
C ALA A 223 -4.94 -7.28 -0.69
N GLY A 224 -5.10 -7.08 -2.01
CA GLY A 224 -6.26 -6.41 -2.58
C GLY A 224 -6.22 -4.92 -2.28
N ASP A 225 -7.37 -4.34 -1.98
CA ASP A 225 -7.51 -2.91 -1.73
C ASP A 225 -8.57 -2.63 -0.66
N TRP A 226 -8.46 -1.44 -0.06
CA TRP A 226 -9.48 -0.97 0.88
C TRP A 226 -10.66 -0.26 0.19
N LEU A 227 -10.57 0.03 -1.11
CA LEU A 227 -11.56 0.81 -1.84
C LEU A 227 -12.86 0.05 -2.08
N SER A 228 -12.73 -1.16 -2.61
CA SER A 228 -13.78 -2.05 -3.11
C SER A 228 -13.92 -3.25 -2.17
N HIS A 229 -12.81 -3.86 -1.79
CA HIS A 229 -12.80 -5.14 -1.09
C HIS A 229 -12.70 -5.02 0.45
N HIS A 230 -12.30 -3.86 0.97
CA HIS A 230 -11.98 -3.65 2.39
C HIS A 230 -11.06 -4.76 2.93
N SER A 231 -10.10 -5.18 2.11
CA SER A 231 -9.28 -6.35 2.39
C SER A 231 -8.00 -6.01 3.15
N TYR A 232 -7.51 -6.99 3.91
CA TYR A 232 -6.25 -6.91 4.62
C TYR A 232 -5.71 -8.32 4.89
N VAL A 233 -4.42 -8.42 5.18
CA VAL A 233 -3.78 -9.69 5.59
C VAL A 233 -3.41 -9.62 7.05
N LEU A 234 -3.79 -10.63 7.83
CA LEU A 234 -3.37 -10.80 9.21
C LEU A 234 -2.40 -11.96 9.31
N TRP A 235 -1.19 -11.70 9.79
CA TRP A 235 -0.32 -12.73 10.33
C TRP A 235 -0.57 -12.85 11.84
N ASP A 236 -1.15 -13.96 12.28
CA ASP A 236 -1.57 -14.15 13.69
C ASP A 236 -0.44 -14.64 14.62
N GLY A 237 0.71 -15.02 14.04
CA GLY A 237 1.81 -15.67 14.74
C GLY A 237 2.16 -17.04 14.14
N GLU A 238 1.22 -17.65 13.42
CA GLU A 238 1.34 -18.99 12.86
C GLU A 238 1.07 -18.99 11.35
N ASP A 239 0.00 -18.35 10.88
CA ASP A 239 -0.40 -18.33 9.47
C ASP A 239 -0.81 -16.92 8.99
N PHE A 240 -0.91 -16.76 7.66
CA PHE A 240 -1.38 -15.56 6.98
C PHE A 240 -2.82 -15.74 6.49
N HIS A 241 -3.71 -14.92 7.07
CA HIS A 241 -5.13 -14.89 6.75
C HIS A 241 -5.44 -13.67 5.88
N LEU A 242 -5.92 -13.90 4.66
CA LEU A 242 -6.45 -12.85 3.81
C LEU A 242 -7.93 -12.64 4.15
N HIS A 243 -8.24 -11.48 4.73
CA HIS A 243 -9.61 -11.06 5.02
C HIS A 243 -10.11 -10.18 3.88
N VAL A 244 -11.33 -10.44 3.44
CA VAL A 244 -12.07 -9.63 2.47
C VAL A 244 -13.43 -9.38 3.09
N ALA A 245 -13.89 -8.14 3.14
CA ALA A 245 -15.24 -7.88 3.63
C ALA A 245 -16.24 -8.46 2.62
N ASP A 246 -17.14 -9.33 3.07
CA ASP A 246 -18.25 -9.77 2.23
C ASP A 246 -19.06 -8.53 1.83
N GLU A 247 -19.39 -8.40 0.54
CA GLU A 247 -20.23 -7.32 -0.04
C GLU A 247 -21.62 -7.17 0.63
N HIS A 248 -21.93 -7.95 1.68
CA HIS A 248 -23.24 -8.02 2.33
C HIS A 248 -23.21 -7.88 3.86
N SER A 249 -22.11 -7.48 4.49
CA SER A 249 -22.07 -7.23 5.94
C SER A 249 -22.36 -5.77 6.33
N GLY A 250 -23.31 -5.16 5.62
CA GLY A 250 -23.93 -3.88 5.97
C GLY A 250 -25.36 -4.09 6.49
N ALA A 251 -25.49 -4.24 7.82
CA ALA A 251 -26.73 -4.03 8.56
C ALA A 251 -26.40 -3.35 9.90
#